data_AF-A0A496URS4-F1
#
_entry.id   AF-A0A496URS4-F1
#
_cell.length_a   1.000
_cell.length_b   1.000
_cell.length_c   1.000
_cell.angle_alpha   90.00
_cell.angle_beta   90.00
_cell.angle_gamma   90.00
#
_symmetry.space_group_name_H-M   'P 1'
#
loop_
_entity.id
_entity.type
_entity.pdbx_description
1 polymer ?
#
loop_
_entity_poly.entity_id
_entity_poly.type
_entity_poly.pdbx_seq_one_letter_code
_entity_poly.pdbx_strand_id
1 'polypeptide(L)' 'RRRVEVYPMSKRQIIHRLGTSPTQFYRLLDTSNTRKSVDRMLELLHVLDCEVELVVKP' A
#
# COMPACT_ATOMS: atom_id res chain seq x y z
N ARG A 1 4.27 1.04 7.01
CA ARG A 1 4.81 -0.25 7.52
C ARG A 1 3.97 -0.82 8.64
N ARG A 2 3.73 -0.09 9.75
CA ARG A 2 3.00 -0.58 10.93
C ARG A 2 1.68 -1.33 10.66
N ARG A 3 0.81 -0.86 9.75
CA ARG A 3 -0.46 -1.55 9.45
C ARG A 3 -0.27 -2.91 8.76
N VAL A 4 0.68 -3.02 7.82
CA VAL A 4 1.01 -4.28 7.14
C VAL A 4 1.57 -5.33 8.11
N GLU A 5 2.21 -4.88 9.20
CA GLU A 5 2.80 -5.77 10.21
C GLU A 5 1.78 -6.29 11.22
N VAL A 6 0.67 -5.57 11.43
CA VAL A 6 -0.36 -5.88 12.44
C VAL A 6 -1.63 -6.48 11.80
N TYR A 7 -1.81 -6.31 10.50
CA TYR A 7 -2.96 -6.85 9.79
C TYR A 7 -2.86 -8.38 9.65
N PRO A 8 -3.95 -9.15 9.82
CA PRO A 8 -3.94 -10.63 9.90
C PRO A 8 -3.52 -11.34 8.61
N MET A 9 -3.21 -10.60 7.56
CA MET A 9 -2.86 -11.12 6.25
C MET A 9 -1.34 -11.17 6.04
N SER A 10 -0.86 -12.27 5.48
CA SER A 10 0.55 -12.36 5.09
C SER A 10 0.90 -11.35 4.00
N LYS A 11 2.14 -10.86 3.99
CA LYS A 11 2.65 -9.98 2.92
C LYS A 11 2.41 -10.55 1.52
N ARG A 12 2.48 -11.88 1.36
CA ARG A 12 2.23 -12.56 0.07
C ARG A 12 0.77 -12.45 -0.39
N GLN A 13 -0.19 -12.59 0.52
CA GLN A 13 -1.60 -12.41 0.20
C GLN A 13 -1.91 -10.94 -0.16
N ILE A 14 -1.28 -9.98 0.51
CA ILE A 14 -1.38 -8.56 0.16
C ILE A 14 -0.82 -8.31 -1.24
N ILE A 15 0.37 -8.83 -1.54
CA ILE A 15 1.01 -8.74 -2.87
C ILE A 15 0.08 -9.32 -3.96
N HIS A 16 -0.54 -10.47 -3.69
CA HIS A 16 -1.45 -11.12 -4.63
C HIS A 16 -2.73 -10.30 -4.87
N ARG A 17 -3.35 -9.78 -3.80
CA ARG A 17 -4.54 -8.90 -3.92
C ARG A 17 -4.25 -7.60 -4.64
N LEU A 18 -3.05 -7.04 -4.47
CA LEU A 18 -2.61 -5.83 -5.18
C LEU A 18 -2.24 -6.08 -6.65
N GLY A 19 -2.17 -7.35 -7.10
CA GLY A 19 -1.75 -7.68 -8.46
C GLY A 19 -0.36 -7.15 -8.81
N THR A 20 0.54 -7.06 -7.81
CA THR A 20 1.85 -6.42 -7.95
C THR A 20 2.99 -7.41 -7.70
N SER A 21 4.21 -7.05 -8.08
CA SER A 21 5.39 -7.88 -7.77
C SER A 21 5.89 -7.60 -6.34
N PRO A 22 6.57 -8.56 -5.68
CA PRO A 22 7.17 -8.33 -4.37
C PRO A 22 8.10 -7.11 -4.33
N THR A 23 8.89 -6.90 -5.38
CA THR A 23 9.77 -5.73 -5.50
C THR A 23 8.99 -4.42 -5.55
N GLN A 24 7.88 -4.37 -6.30
CA GLN A 24 7.00 -3.20 -6.31
C GLN A 24 6.34 -2.98 -4.95
N PHE A 25 5.88 -4.04 -4.28
CA PHE A 25 5.32 -3.95 -2.94
C PHE A 25 6.32 -3.37 -1.92
N TYR A 26 7.57 -3.86 -1.88
CA TYR A 26 8.58 -3.29 -0.98
C TYR A 26 8.94 -1.85 -1.33
N ARG A 27 8.96 -1.49 -2.62
CA ARG A 27 9.09 -0.09 -3.05
C ARG A 27 7.95 0.77 -2.55
N LEU A 28 6.71 0.28 -2.53
CA LEU A 28 5.56 1.01 -1.97
C LEU A 28 5.68 1.20 -0.45
N LEU A 29 6.25 0.23 0.27
CA LEU A 29 6.50 0.32 1.71
C LEU A 29 7.73 1.14 2.09
N ASP A 30 8.56 1.52 1.12
CA ASP A 30 9.80 2.25 1.36
C ASP A 30 9.57 3.75 1.47
N THR A 31 9.59 4.31 2.68
CA THR A 31 9.28 5.72 2.93
C THR A 31 10.30 6.72 2.34
N SER A 32 11.50 6.29 1.93
CA SER A 32 12.45 7.15 1.20
C SER A 32 12.14 7.33 -0.28
N ASN A 33 11.28 6.48 -0.85
CA ASN A 33 10.90 6.58 -2.24
C ASN A 33 9.79 7.62 -2.43
N THR A 34 10.15 8.81 -2.90
CA THR A 34 9.22 9.92 -3.19
C THR A 34 8.61 9.88 -4.59
N ARG A 35 9.07 8.96 -5.46
CA ARG A 35 8.53 8.76 -6.82
C ARG A 35 7.31 7.84 -6.87
N LYS A 36 6.77 7.44 -5.71
CA LYS A 36 5.62 6.53 -5.66
C LYS A 36 4.40 7.20 -6.26
N SER A 37 3.65 6.40 -7.01
CA SER A 37 2.38 6.82 -7.56
C SER A 37 1.29 6.75 -6.47
N VAL A 38 0.48 7.80 -6.37
CA VAL A 38 -0.54 7.99 -5.32
C VAL A 38 -1.62 6.91 -5.39
N ASP A 39 -2.02 6.53 -6.60
CA ASP A 39 -2.93 5.41 -6.91
C ASP A 39 -2.52 4.12 -6.17
N ARG A 40 -1.24 3.74 -6.20
CA ARG A 40 -0.74 2.51 -5.57
C ARG A 40 -0.70 2.58 -4.06
N MET A 41 -0.58 3.78 -3.48
CA MET A 41 -0.74 3.95 -2.05
C MET A 41 -2.20 3.79 -1.64
N LEU A 42 -3.13 4.35 -2.42
CA LEU A 42 -4.57 4.22 -2.17
C LEU A 42 -5.05 2.78 -2.32
N GLU A 43 -4.59 2.05 -3.34
CA GLU A 43 -4.86 0.62 -3.51
C GLU A 43 -4.37 -0.20 -2.31
N LEU A 44 -3.16 0.08 -1.81
CA LEU A 44 -2.63 -0.59 -0.61
C LEU A 44 -3.51 -0.33 0.62
N LEU A 45 -3.94 0.91 0.83
CA LEU A 45 -4.82 1.24 1.95
C LEU A 45 -6.18 0.54 1.82
N HIS A 46 -6.73 0.46 0.61
CA HIS A 46 -7.97 -0.26 0.33
C HIS A 46 -7.84 -1.77 0.63
N VAL A 47 -6.76 -2.42 0.17
CA VAL A 47 -6.51 -3.85 0.44
C VAL A 47 -6.32 -4.15 1.93
N LEU A 48 -5.91 -3.16 2.72
CA LEU A 48 -5.76 -3.26 4.16
C LEU A 48 -7.03 -2.88 4.93
N ASP A 49 -8.19 -2.79 4.25
CA ASP A 49 -9.48 -2.34 4.79
C ASP A 49 -9.37 -1.03 5.59
N CYS A 50 -8.49 -0.13 5.15
CA CYS A 50 -8.37 1.19 5.77
C CYS A 50 -9.47 2.10 5.20
N GLU A 51 -10.14 2.83 6.09
CA GLU A 51 -10.94 3.99 5.69
C GLU A 51 -10.00 5.11 5.20
N VAL A 52 -10.30 5.67 4.03
CA VAL A 52 -9.46 6.68 3.38
C VAL A 52 -10.28 7.91 3.05
N GLU A 53 -9.91 9.04 3.64
CA GLU A 53 -10.39 10.37 3.25
C GLU A 53 -9.29 11.07 2.44
N LEU A 54 -9.58 11.44 1.19
CA LEU A 54 -8.64 12.13 0.31
C LEU A 54 -9.18 13.53 -0.03
N VAL A 55 -8.44 14.56 0.36
CA VAL A 55 -8.74 15.96 0.05
C VAL A 55 -7.69 16.51 -0.90
N VAL A 56 -8.11 16.93 -2.10
CA VAL A 56 -7.26 17.65 -3.06
C VAL A 56 -7.72 19.10 -3.09
N LYS A 57 -6.80 20.04 -2.87
CA LYS A 57 -7.05 21.48 -2.95
C LYS A 57 -6.28 22.07 -4.13
N PRO A 58 -6.83 23.09 -4.82
CA PRO A 58 -6.15 23.81 -5.89
C PRO A 58 -4.94 24.60 -5.38
#